data_AF-A0A3A5KNJ7-F1
#
_entry.id   AF-A0A3A5KNJ7-F1
#
_cell.length_a   1.000
_cell.length_b   1.000
_cell.length_c   1.000
_cell.angle_alpha   90.00
_cell.angle_beta   90.00
_cell.angle_gamma   90.00
#
_symmetry.space_group_name_H-M   'P 1'
#
loop_
_entity.id
_entity.type
_entity.pdbx_description
1 polymer ?
#
loop_
_entity_poly.entity_id
_entity_poly.type
_entity_poly.pdbx_seq_one_letter_code
_entity_poly.pdbx_strand_id
1 'polypeptide(L)'
;MSSQGKIRAGMGGWTFEPWDTSFYPDKLSKAKQLQYASRQVPTIEVNGTYYSSFKEPTFVKWASESPNGFVYSLKGNRFVTNRRVLGEAGESMTRFLGSGIAALGDKLGPILWQFAPTKKFDPDDFEAFLRLLPEKQDGVALRHAVEVRHDSFVVPEFAALARKYKVAIVYADHAKYPAIADVTGDFIYARLQTGSDDNPDCYTSKGLDEWAARVKTWAEGKAPADLPRADPSTEAPVNPRDVFAYFITEGKVRAPFGAMALMKRVTE
;
A
#
# COMPACT_ATOMS: atom_id res chain seq x y z
N MET A 1 19.29 -2.19 -17.33
CA MET A 1 18.43 -2.22 -16.13
C MET A 1 18.15 -0.78 -15.73
N SER A 2 16.91 -0.44 -15.35
CA SER A 2 16.57 0.92 -14.90
C SER A 2 17.47 1.31 -13.72
N SER A 3 17.99 2.54 -13.71
CA SER A 3 18.82 3.06 -12.62
C SER A 3 18.02 3.34 -11.34
N GLN A 4 16.68 3.30 -11.41
CA GLN A 4 15.76 3.54 -10.30
C GLN A 4 14.55 2.60 -10.37
N GLY A 5 13.92 2.33 -9.22
CA GLY A 5 12.68 1.58 -9.14
C GLY A 5 11.48 2.39 -9.61
N LYS A 6 10.37 1.72 -9.91
CA LYS A 6 9.19 2.39 -10.48
C LYS A 6 8.32 2.99 -9.38
N ILE A 7 8.13 4.30 -9.43
CA ILE A 7 7.23 5.04 -8.53
C ILE A 7 5.79 4.94 -9.04
N ARG A 8 4.86 4.64 -8.14
CA ARG A 8 3.43 4.60 -8.41
C ARG A 8 2.68 5.27 -7.26
N ALA A 9 2.08 6.42 -7.54
CA ALA A 9 1.14 7.06 -6.63
C ALA A 9 -0.31 6.71 -7.01
N GLY A 10 -1.15 6.52 -6.01
CA GLY A 10 -2.53 6.08 -6.20
C GLY A 10 -3.46 6.51 -5.09
N MET A 11 -4.70 6.03 -5.17
CA MET A 11 -5.76 6.33 -4.19
C MET A 11 -6.35 5.05 -3.59
N GLY A 12 -7.06 5.18 -2.47
CA GLY A 12 -7.82 4.07 -1.87
C GLY A 12 -9.17 3.80 -2.56
N GLY A 13 -9.26 2.79 -3.42
CA GLY A 13 -10.49 2.43 -4.14
C GLY A 13 -10.88 3.39 -5.26
N TRP A 14 -12.00 3.11 -5.93
CA TRP A 14 -12.56 3.89 -7.05
C TRP A 14 -14.07 4.11 -6.89
N THR A 15 -14.62 3.88 -5.71
CA THR A 15 -16.05 4.06 -5.45
C THR A 15 -16.20 4.86 -4.19
N PHE A 16 -16.51 6.14 -4.37
CA PHE A 16 -16.74 7.10 -3.31
C PHE A 16 -17.65 8.19 -3.87
N GLU A 17 -18.82 8.37 -3.28
CA GLU A 17 -19.89 9.23 -3.83
C GLU A 17 -19.43 10.67 -4.13
N PRO A 18 -18.64 11.36 -3.27
CA PRO A 18 -18.13 12.69 -3.60
C PRO A 18 -17.27 12.78 -4.87
N TRP A 19 -16.73 11.66 -5.37
CA TRP A 19 -15.97 11.65 -6.63
C TRP A 19 -16.85 11.69 -7.87
N ASP A 20 -18.14 11.40 -7.76
CA ASP A 20 -19.08 11.43 -8.89
C ASP A 20 -19.18 12.81 -9.54
N THR A 21 -18.94 13.87 -8.77
CA THR A 21 -18.97 15.26 -9.24
C THR A 21 -17.61 15.93 -9.22
N SER A 22 -16.68 15.49 -8.38
CA SER A 22 -15.36 16.13 -8.26
C SER A 22 -14.33 15.55 -9.22
N PHE A 23 -14.32 14.23 -9.46
CA PHE A 23 -13.24 13.52 -10.17
C PHE A 23 -13.70 12.81 -11.44
N TYR A 24 -14.90 12.24 -11.43
CA TYR A 24 -15.46 11.55 -12.59
C TYR A 24 -16.12 12.54 -13.56
N PRO A 25 -16.11 12.25 -14.88
CA PRO A 25 -16.87 13.02 -15.85
C PRO A 25 -18.37 12.97 -15.55
N ASP A 26 -19.08 14.04 -15.92
CA ASP A 26 -20.52 14.13 -15.71
C ASP A 26 -21.24 12.90 -16.32
N LYS A 27 -22.20 12.35 -15.58
CA LYS A 27 -23.00 11.16 -15.93
C LYS A 27 -22.20 9.87 -16.17
N LEU A 28 -20.94 9.78 -15.71
CA LEU A 28 -20.21 8.51 -15.76
C LEU A 28 -20.90 7.46 -14.87
N SER A 29 -21.27 6.32 -15.44
CA SER A 29 -21.88 5.23 -14.66
C SER A 29 -20.89 4.58 -13.70
N LYS A 30 -21.37 4.11 -12.54
CA LYS A 30 -20.56 3.40 -11.54
C LYS A 30 -19.75 2.24 -12.12
N ALA A 31 -20.34 1.51 -13.07
CA ALA A 31 -19.69 0.38 -13.75
C ALA A 31 -18.45 0.78 -14.56
N LYS A 32 -18.33 2.05 -14.98
CA LYS A 32 -17.18 2.57 -15.74
C LYS A 32 -16.15 3.30 -14.87
N GLN A 33 -16.40 3.47 -13.56
CA GLN A 33 -15.50 4.22 -12.68
C GLN A 33 -14.11 3.59 -12.56
N LEU A 34 -14.01 2.26 -12.55
CA LEU A 34 -12.71 1.58 -12.54
C LEU A 34 -11.94 1.85 -13.85
N GLN A 35 -12.61 1.74 -15.00
CA GLN A 35 -12.00 2.03 -16.29
C GLN A 35 -11.47 3.46 -16.35
N TYR A 36 -12.24 4.44 -15.86
CA TYR A 36 -11.78 5.83 -15.81
C TYR A 36 -10.62 6.01 -14.82
N ALA A 37 -10.79 5.61 -13.56
CA ALA A 37 -9.81 5.85 -12.50
C ALA A 37 -8.46 5.21 -12.79
N SER A 38 -8.45 3.98 -13.30
CA SER A 38 -7.21 3.24 -13.65
C SER A 38 -6.41 3.85 -14.80
N ARG A 39 -6.98 4.82 -15.54
CA ARG A 39 -6.28 5.59 -16.56
C ARG A 39 -5.72 6.92 -16.04
N GLN A 40 -6.12 7.35 -14.84
CA GLN A 40 -5.65 8.58 -14.21
C GLN A 40 -4.46 8.33 -13.29
N VAL A 41 -4.38 7.15 -12.68
CA VAL A 41 -3.31 6.76 -11.74
C VAL A 41 -2.75 5.38 -12.08
N PRO A 42 -1.45 5.12 -11.86
CA PRO A 42 -0.82 3.83 -12.16
C PRO A 42 -1.15 2.73 -11.13
N THR A 43 -1.78 3.07 -10.01
CA THR A 43 -2.15 2.08 -8.98
C THR A 43 -3.35 2.51 -8.14
N ILE A 44 -4.10 1.54 -7.61
CA ILE A 44 -5.17 1.74 -6.62
C ILE A 44 -5.03 0.72 -5.49
N GLU A 45 -5.19 1.17 -4.24
CA GLU A 45 -5.31 0.30 -3.07
C GLU A 45 -6.78 -0.11 -2.87
N VAL A 46 -7.08 -1.39 -3.02
CA VAL A 46 -8.41 -1.97 -2.88
C VAL A 46 -8.69 -2.26 -1.41
N ASN A 47 -9.63 -1.51 -0.83
CA ASN A 47 -10.09 -1.72 0.55
C ASN A 47 -11.27 -2.71 0.65
N GLY A 48 -12.01 -2.95 -0.43
CA GLY A 48 -13.20 -3.82 -0.42
C GLY A 48 -12.90 -5.27 0.01
N THR A 49 -11.70 -5.78 -0.32
CA THR A 49 -11.22 -7.13 0.04
C THR A 49 -11.04 -7.32 1.55
N TYR A 50 -10.89 -6.23 2.31
CA TYR A 50 -10.84 -6.28 3.77
C TYR A 50 -12.17 -6.79 4.36
N TYR A 51 -13.30 -6.38 3.77
CA TYR A 51 -14.64 -6.69 4.26
C TYR A 51 -15.27 -7.90 3.58
N SER A 52 -15.00 -8.09 2.29
CA SER A 52 -15.67 -9.07 1.44
C SER A 52 -14.68 -10.05 0.82
N SER A 53 -15.04 -11.34 0.81
CA SER A 53 -14.34 -12.33 -0.01
C SER A 53 -14.91 -12.31 -1.42
N PHE A 54 -14.26 -11.56 -2.31
CA PHE A 54 -14.55 -11.63 -3.75
C PHE A 54 -14.19 -13.01 -4.30
N LYS A 55 -14.64 -13.28 -5.53
CA LYS A 55 -14.35 -14.52 -6.26
C LYS A 55 -13.55 -14.20 -7.51
N GLU A 56 -12.85 -15.20 -8.01
CA GLU A 56 -12.01 -15.12 -9.21
C GLU A 56 -12.61 -14.31 -10.38
N PRO A 57 -13.90 -14.46 -10.77
CA PRO A 57 -14.46 -13.67 -11.87
C PRO A 57 -14.42 -12.15 -11.64
N THR A 58 -14.45 -11.68 -10.39
CA THR A 58 -14.27 -10.27 -10.05
C THR A 58 -12.85 -9.80 -10.38
N PHE A 59 -11.84 -10.59 -10.01
CA PHE A 59 -10.44 -10.26 -10.26
C PHE A 59 -10.12 -10.33 -11.76
N VAL A 60 -10.65 -11.33 -12.48
CA VAL A 60 -10.55 -11.40 -13.96
C VAL A 60 -11.14 -10.14 -14.61
N LYS A 61 -12.31 -9.69 -14.14
CA LYS A 61 -12.94 -8.47 -14.65
C LYS A 61 -12.09 -7.22 -14.36
N TRP A 62 -11.54 -7.07 -13.15
CA TRP A 62 -10.66 -5.95 -12.83
C TRP A 62 -9.38 -5.97 -13.68
N ALA A 63 -8.81 -7.15 -13.90
CA ALA A 63 -7.65 -7.33 -14.77
C ALA A 63 -7.95 -6.90 -16.21
N SER A 64 -9.15 -7.18 -16.75
CA SER A 64 -9.49 -6.80 -18.13
C SER A 64 -9.88 -5.33 -18.30
N GLU A 65 -10.37 -4.65 -17.26
CA GLU A 65 -10.83 -3.26 -17.34
C GLU A 65 -9.70 -2.21 -17.15
N SER A 66 -8.62 -2.58 -16.47
CA SER A 66 -7.46 -1.72 -16.21
C SER A 66 -6.43 -1.78 -17.36
N PRO A 67 -5.67 -0.71 -17.64
CA PRO A 67 -4.66 -0.71 -18.70
C PRO A 67 -3.43 -1.55 -18.35
N ASN A 68 -2.60 -1.86 -19.34
CA ASN A 68 -1.32 -2.55 -19.12
C ASN A 68 -0.39 -1.70 -18.24
N GLY A 69 0.35 -2.36 -17.34
CA GLY A 69 1.26 -1.69 -16.41
C GLY A 69 0.60 -1.01 -15.20
N PHE A 70 -0.73 -1.00 -15.13
CA PHE A 70 -1.50 -0.66 -13.92
C PHE A 70 -1.44 -1.81 -12.91
N VAL A 71 -1.40 -1.49 -11.62
CA VAL A 71 -1.33 -2.50 -10.55
C VAL A 71 -2.27 -2.19 -9.39
N TYR A 72 -2.90 -3.23 -8.84
CA TYR A 72 -3.75 -3.14 -7.65
C TYR A 72 -2.96 -3.51 -6.41
N SER A 73 -2.98 -2.69 -5.36
CA SER A 73 -2.68 -3.17 -4.00
C SER A 73 -3.95 -3.75 -3.41
N LEU A 74 -3.90 -4.93 -2.80
CA LEU A 74 -5.07 -5.53 -2.15
C LEU A 74 -4.92 -5.47 -0.64
N LYS A 75 -5.91 -4.91 0.05
CA LYS A 75 -5.97 -5.02 1.50
C LYS A 75 -6.38 -6.43 1.90
N GLY A 76 -5.56 -7.07 2.72
CA GLY A 76 -5.82 -8.39 3.26
C GLY A 76 -7.14 -8.45 4.02
N ASN A 77 -7.78 -9.62 4.03
CA ASN A 77 -9.08 -9.76 4.67
C ASN A 77 -8.98 -9.59 6.20
N ARG A 78 -9.96 -8.92 6.80
CA ARG A 78 -9.99 -8.64 8.25
C ARG A 78 -9.87 -9.88 9.14
N PHE A 79 -10.31 -11.05 8.67
CA PHE A 79 -10.19 -12.31 9.42
C PHE A 79 -8.75 -12.80 9.58
N VAL A 80 -7.84 -12.26 8.78
CA VAL A 80 -6.39 -12.53 8.87
C VAL A 80 -5.77 -11.62 9.94
N THR A 81 -6.02 -10.31 9.88
CA THR A 81 -5.30 -9.31 10.69
C THR A 81 -5.93 -9.03 12.05
N ASN A 82 -7.22 -9.37 12.27
CA ASN A 82 -7.91 -9.14 13.54
C ASN A 82 -7.84 -10.34 14.50
N ARG A 83 -6.96 -11.32 14.25
CA ARG A 83 -6.78 -12.48 15.12
C ARG A 83 -6.19 -12.06 16.47
N ARG A 84 -6.64 -12.72 17.55
CA ARG A 84 -6.04 -12.54 18.88
C ARG A 84 -4.60 -13.03 18.91
N VAL A 85 -4.33 -14.18 18.31
CA VAL A 85 -3.01 -14.76 18.06
C VAL A 85 -2.81 -14.76 16.54
N LEU A 86 -1.87 -13.96 16.05
CA LEU A 86 -1.64 -13.78 14.61
C LEU A 86 -1.12 -15.05 13.94
N GLY A 87 -0.34 -15.87 14.65
CA GLY A 87 0.13 -17.17 14.16
C GLY A 87 -0.99 -18.16 13.78
N GLU A 88 -2.22 -17.95 14.27
CA GLU A 88 -3.39 -18.78 13.95
C GLU A 88 -4.14 -18.31 12.68
N ALA A 89 -3.63 -17.29 11.98
CA ALA A 89 -4.31 -16.70 10.82
C ALA A 89 -4.29 -17.58 9.55
N GLY A 90 -3.57 -18.72 9.57
CA GLY A 90 -3.26 -19.54 8.40
C GLY A 90 -4.47 -19.91 7.54
N GLU A 91 -5.53 -20.46 8.14
CA GLU A 91 -6.73 -20.85 7.38
C GLU A 91 -7.41 -19.64 6.69
N SER A 92 -7.49 -18.51 7.39
CA SER A 92 -8.09 -17.28 6.83
C SER A 92 -7.22 -16.68 5.73
N MET A 93 -5.89 -16.80 5.87
CA MET A 93 -4.93 -16.36 4.87
C MET A 93 -5.06 -17.21 3.61
N THR A 94 -5.03 -18.54 3.74
CA THR A 94 -5.24 -19.49 2.64
C THR A 94 -6.55 -19.22 1.92
N ARG A 95 -7.64 -18.98 2.66
CA ARG A 95 -8.95 -18.66 2.06
C ARG A 95 -8.93 -17.34 1.28
N PHE A 96 -8.24 -16.32 1.78
CA PHE A 96 -8.12 -15.04 1.07
C PHE A 96 -7.26 -15.17 -0.18
N LEU A 97 -6.08 -15.79 -0.08
CA LEU A 97 -5.17 -15.96 -1.21
C LEU A 97 -5.78 -16.88 -2.29
N GLY A 98 -6.44 -17.97 -1.88
CA GLY A 98 -7.18 -18.87 -2.75
C GLY A 98 -8.54 -18.34 -3.25
N SER A 99 -8.88 -17.07 -3.00
CA SER A 99 -10.14 -16.48 -3.49
C SER A 99 -10.11 -16.11 -4.98
N GLY A 100 -8.96 -16.29 -5.63
CA GLY A 100 -8.73 -15.97 -7.05
C GLY A 100 -7.97 -14.67 -7.28
N ILE A 101 -7.26 -14.14 -6.26
CA ILE A 101 -6.49 -12.89 -6.40
C ILE A 101 -5.41 -12.99 -7.49
N ALA A 102 -4.88 -14.19 -7.71
CA ALA A 102 -3.86 -14.46 -8.72
C ALA A 102 -4.36 -14.22 -10.15
N ALA A 103 -5.68 -14.17 -10.39
CA ALA A 103 -6.25 -13.81 -11.69
C ALA A 103 -5.97 -12.35 -12.09
N LEU A 104 -5.47 -11.50 -11.18
CA LEU A 104 -4.94 -10.19 -11.52
C LEU A 104 -3.60 -10.27 -12.29
N GLY A 105 -2.89 -11.39 -12.25
CA GLY A 105 -1.64 -11.61 -12.99
C GLY A 105 -0.58 -10.57 -12.68
N ASP A 106 -0.04 -9.93 -13.73
CA ASP A 106 0.96 -8.85 -13.64
C ASP A 106 0.43 -7.58 -12.96
N LYS A 107 -0.90 -7.46 -12.84
CA LYS A 107 -1.57 -6.34 -12.15
C LYS A 107 -1.75 -6.60 -10.65
N LEU A 108 -1.35 -7.77 -10.13
CA LEU A 108 -1.29 -8.00 -8.69
C LEU A 108 -0.09 -7.26 -8.08
N GLY A 109 -0.38 -6.15 -7.43
CA GLY A 109 0.57 -5.38 -6.64
C GLY A 109 0.79 -5.95 -5.24
N PRO A 110 1.26 -5.12 -4.29
CA PRO A 110 1.43 -5.55 -2.91
C PRO A 110 0.11 -5.92 -2.22
N ILE A 111 0.19 -6.82 -1.25
CA ILE A 111 -0.90 -7.12 -0.32
C ILE A 111 -0.62 -6.38 0.98
N LEU A 112 -1.55 -5.51 1.37
CA LEU A 112 -1.50 -4.74 2.61
C LEU A 112 -2.14 -5.52 3.77
N TRP A 113 -1.36 -5.86 4.77
CA TRP A 113 -1.80 -6.43 6.05
C TRP A 113 -1.83 -5.34 7.12
N GLN A 114 -3.00 -4.71 7.28
CA GLN A 114 -3.18 -3.65 8.27
C GLN A 114 -3.71 -4.21 9.59
N PHE A 115 -2.96 -4.04 10.67
CA PHE A 115 -3.33 -4.51 12.01
C PHE A 115 -4.14 -3.48 12.79
N ALA A 116 -4.93 -3.96 13.75
CA ALA A 116 -5.69 -3.10 14.65
C ALA A 116 -4.74 -2.33 15.60
N PRO A 117 -5.09 -1.10 16.03
CA PRO A 117 -4.28 -0.33 16.97
C PRO A 117 -4.16 -0.97 18.36
N THR A 118 -5.03 -1.92 18.70
CA THR A 118 -4.96 -2.69 19.94
C THR A 118 -3.96 -3.84 19.89
N LYS A 119 -3.46 -4.20 18.69
CA LYS A 119 -2.45 -5.24 18.53
C LYS A 119 -1.11 -4.70 19.00
N LYS A 120 -0.56 -5.27 20.07
CA LYS A 120 0.80 -4.98 20.52
C LYS A 120 1.78 -5.93 19.85
N PHE A 121 2.99 -5.44 19.63
CA PHE A 121 4.12 -6.26 19.20
C PHE A 121 4.44 -7.33 20.25
N ASP A 122 4.38 -8.57 19.78
CA ASP A 122 4.89 -9.78 20.43
C ASP A 122 5.79 -10.43 19.36
N PRO A 123 7.11 -10.51 19.58
CA PRO A 123 8.04 -10.99 18.55
C PRO A 123 7.70 -12.40 18.04
N ASP A 124 7.29 -13.31 18.93
CA ASP A 124 7.02 -14.70 18.59
C ASP A 124 5.72 -14.83 17.80
N ASP A 125 4.64 -14.17 18.25
CA ASP A 125 3.35 -14.18 17.54
C ASP A 125 3.45 -13.47 16.18
N PHE A 126 4.19 -12.36 16.10
CA PHE A 126 4.37 -11.64 14.86
C PHE A 126 5.28 -12.40 13.88
N GLU A 127 6.36 -13.03 14.35
CA GLU A 127 7.18 -13.91 13.51
C GLU A 127 6.37 -15.10 13.00
N ALA A 128 5.52 -15.70 13.83
CA ALA A 128 4.62 -16.78 13.42
C ALA A 128 3.69 -16.33 12.28
N PHE A 129 3.15 -15.11 12.34
CA PHE A 129 2.38 -14.54 11.24
C PHE A 129 3.21 -14.36 9.96
N LEU A 130 4.43 -13.81 10.06
CA LEU A 130 5.30 -13.58 8.90
C LEU A 130 5.66 -14.90 8.20
N ARG A 131 5.81 -16.01 8.95
CA ARG A 131 6.03 -17.36 8.39
C ARG A 131 4.88 -17.90 7.55
N LEU A 132 3.65 -17.41 7.78
CA LEU A 132 2.48 -17.83 7.00
C LEU A 132 2.43 -17.21 5.60
N LEU A 133 3.14 -16.11 5.39
CA LEU A 133 3.09 -15.34 4.16
C LEU A 133 3.79 -16.10 3.02
N PRO A 134 3.07 -16.57 1.98
CA PRO A 134 3.70 -17.32 0.92
C PRO A 134 4.33 -16.41 -0.13
N GLU A 135 5.44 -16.84 -0.73
CA GLU A 135 6.11 -16.06 -1.79
C GLU A 135 5.31 -16.01 -3.10
N LYS A 136 4.36 -16.94 -3.32
CA LYS A 136 3.56 -17.05 -4.54
C LYS A 136 2.19 -17.68 -4.31
N GLN A 137 1.22 -17.33 -5.16
CA GLN A 137 -0.10 -17.95 -5.27
C GLN A 137 -0.41 -18.22 -6.75
N ASP A 138 -0.73 -19.47 -7.11
CA ASP A 138 -1.07 -19.89 -8.48
C ASP A 138 -0.07 -19.39 -9.56
N GLY A 139 1.22 -19.42 -9.23
CA GLY A 139 2.31 -18.98 -10.11
C GLY A 139 2.60 -17.48 -10.11
N VAL A 140 1.77 -16.66 -9.46
CA VAL A 140 1.97 -15.21 -9.32
C VAL A 140 2.76 -14.93 -8.04
N ALA A 141 3.87 -14.19 -8.16
CA ALA A 141 4.66 -13.76 -7.01
C ALA A 141 3.85 -12.79 -6.12
N LEU A 142 3.93 -12.98 -4.81
CA LEU A 142 3.26 -12.12 -3.84
C LEU A 142 4.27 -11.18 -3.18
N ARG A 143 3.84 -9.93 -2.97
CA ARG A 143 4.57 -8.90 -2.25
C ARG A 143 3.75 -8.52 -1.03
N HIS A 144 4.35 -8.56 0.15
CA HIS A 144 3.62 -8.32 1.39
C HIS A 144 4.09 -7.03 2.07
N ALA A 145 3.12 -6.23 2.51
CA ALA A 145 3.36 -5.04 3.30
C ALA A 145 2.56 -5.12 4.62
N VAL A 146 3.15 -4.71 5.74
CA VAL A 146 2.50 -4.70 7.05
C VAL A 146 2.35 -3.28 7.56
N GLU A 147 1.13 -2.92 7.97
CA GLU A 147 0.88 -1.65 8.64
C GLU A 147 0.50 -1.91 10.10
N VAL A 148 1.36 -1.45 10.99
CA VAL A 148 1.19 -1.51 12.44
C VAL A 148 0.71 -0.15 12.95
N ARG A 149 -0.05 -0.16 14.05
CA ARG A 149 -0.75 1.03 14.57
C ARG A 149 -0.55 1.25 16.06
N HIS A 150 0.42 0.56 16.64
CA HIS A 150 0.71 0.61 18.07
C HIS A 150 2.21 0.84 18.28
N ASP A 151 2.55 1.74 19.20
CA ASP A 151 3.94 2.21 19.39
C ASP A 151 4.90 1.13 19.87
N SER A 152 4.39 0.04 20.45
CA SER A 152 5.23 -1.10 20.84
C SER A 152 5.93 -1.80 19.66
N PHE A 153 5.56 -1.48 18.41
CA PHE A 153 6.27 -1.91 17.21
C PHE A 153 7.47 -1.01 16.84
N VAL A 154 7.62 0.17 17.47
CA VAL A 154 8.72 1.10 17.21
C VAL A 154 9.97 0.64 17.97
N VAL A 155 10.47 -0.54 17.61
CA VAL A 155 11.65 -1.18 18.19
C VAL A 155 12.46 -1.88 17.11
N PRO A 156 13.81 -1.98 17.25
CA PRO A 156 14.66 -2.59 16.22
C PRO A 156 14.32 -4.03 15.86
N GLU A 157 13.82 -4.81 16.82
CA GLU A 157 13.48 -6.22 16.66
C GLU A 157 12.35 -6.41 15.63
N PHE A 158 11.37 -5.51 15.61
CA PHE A 158 10.30 -5.54 14.60
C PHE A 158 10.86 -5.30 13.20
N ALA A 159 11.71 -4.28 13.04
CA ALA A 159 12.35 -3.97 11.76
C ALA A 159 13.25 -5.13 11.29
N ALA A 160 13.97 -5.78 12.21
CA ALA A 160 14.78 -6.96 11.93
C ALA A 160 13.93 -8.16 11.47
N LEU A 161 12.79 -8.43 12.11
CA LEU A 161 11.85 -9.46 11.67
C LEU A 161 11.29 -9.16 10.28
N ALA A 162 10.82 -7.95 10.03
CA ALA A 162 10.31 -7.57 8.72
C ALA A 162 11.38 -7.75 7.61
N ARG A 163 12.65 -7.40 7.89
CA ARG A 163 13.80 -7.65 6.99
C ARG A 163 14.04 -9.14 6.73
N LYS A 164 14.06 -9.96 7.80
CA LYS A 164 14.28 -11.42 7.72
C LYS A 164 13.28 -12.08 6.77
N TYR A 165 12.03 -11.63 6.76
CA TYR A 165 10.96 -12.17 5.91
C TYR A 165 10.74 -11.39 4.62
N LYS A 166 11.56 -10.39 4.31
CA LYS A 166 11.45 -9.51 3.12
C LYS A 166 10.07 -8.85 3.01
N VAL A 167 9.46 -8.51 4.13
CA VAL A 167 8.15 -7.86 4.20
C VAL A 167 8.35 -6.36 4.35
N ALA A 168 7.69 -5.57 3.52
CA ALA A 168 7.76 -4.11 3.61
C ALA A 168 6.98 -3.60 4.83
N ILE A 169 7.61 -2.76 5.65
CA ILE A 169 6.87 -1.97 6.63
C ILE A 169 6.18 -0.83 5.88
N VAL A 170 4.89 -0.64 6.16
CA VAL A 170 4.13 0.49 5.61
C VAL A 170 4.53 1.75 6.37
N TYR A 171 5.11 2.71 5.66
CA TYR A 171 5.24 4.06 6.18
C TYR A 171 3.85 4.71 6.22
N ALA A 172 3.32 4.97 7.42
CA ALA A 172 2.04 5.65 7.60
C ALA A 172 2.27 7.11 8.00
N ASP A 173 1.98 8.03 7.09
CA ASP A 173 1.88 9.46 7.41
C ASP A 173 0.52 9.70 8.05
N HIS A 174 0.41 9.50 9.37
CA HIS A 174 -0.87 9.52 10.08
C HIS A 174 -0.74 10.31 11.38
N ALA A 175 -1.75 11.11 11.71
CA ALA A 175 -1.71 12.00 12.89
C ALA A 175 -1.57 11.27 14.25
N LYS A 176 -1.93 9.98 14.31
CA LYS A 176 -1.99 9.17 15.56
C LYS A 176 -1.15 7.91 15.59
N TYR A 177 -0.76 7.37 14.44
CA TYR A 177 -0.15 6.04 14.38
C TYR A 177 1.35 6.19 14.09
N PRO A 178 2.19 5.26 14.57
CA PRO A 178 3.64 5.39 14.41
C PRO A 178 4.02 5.40 12.93
N ALA A 179 4.89 6.34 12.58
CA ALA A 179 5.61 6.35 11.31
C ALA A 179 6.91 5.55 11.47
N ILE A 180 7.13 4.58 10.59
CA ILE A 180 8.30 3.70 10.60
C ILE A 180 8.84 3.64 9.17
N ALA A 181 9.99 4.27 8.92
CA ALA A 181 10.60 4.41 7.60
C ALA A 181 11.73 3.41 7.32
N ASP A 182 11.91 2.43 8.19
CA ASP A 182 12.84 1.33 7.99
C ASP A 182 12.60 0.63 6.65
N VAL A 183 13.64 0.53 5.84
CA VAL A 183 13.59 -0.16 4.55
C VAL A 183 13.79 -1.65 4.79
N THR A 184 12.70 -2.42 4.75
CA THR A 184 12.71 -3.84 5.12
C THR A 184 12.42 -4.82 4.00
N GLY A 185 11.73 -4.36 2.94
CA GLY A 185 11.39 -5.15 1.76
C GLY A 185 12.21 -4.80 0.51
N ASP A 186 11.88 -5.46 -0.59
CA ASP A 186 12.36 -5.16 -1.95
C ASP A 186 11.54 -4.05 -2.64
N PHE A 187 10.50 -3.55 -1.99
CA PHE A 187 9.71 -2.38 -2.39
C PHE A 187 9.37 -1.51 -1.17
N ILE A 188 8.87 -0.31 -1.43
CA ILE A 188 8.39 0.65 -0.43
C ILE A 188 6.88 0.80 -0.54
N TYR A 189 6.21 0.84 0.61
CA TYR A 189 4.78 1.11 0.71
C TYR A 189 4.56 2.29 1.66
N ALA A 190 4.01 3.39 1.15
CA ALA A 190 3.65 4.56 1.92
C ALA A 190 2.15 4.82 1.83
N ARG A 191 1.52 5.11 2.95
CA ARG A 191 0.14 5.63 3.01
C ARG A 191 0.20 7.06 3.51
N LEU A 192 -0.18 7.99 2.65
CA LEU A 192 -0.23 9.42 2.91
C LEU A 192 -1.62 9.75 3.47
N GLN A 193 -1.72 9.94 4.78
CA GLN A 193 -2.99 9.99 5.52
C GLN A 193 -3.23 11.27 6.31
N THR A 194 -2.47 12.34 6.06
CA THR A 194 -2.63 13.66 6.71
C THR A 194 -3.08 14.76 5.73
N GLY A 195 -3.71 14.36 4.61
CA GLY A 195 -4.23 15.29 3.62
C GLY A 195 -5.44 16.10 4.12
N SER A 196 -5.78 17.18 3.42
CA SER A 196 -6.96 18.00 3.68
C SER A 196 -7.76 18.22 2.40
N ASP A 197 -9.09 18.28 2.53
CA ASP A 197 -10.00 18.61 1.42
C ASP A 197 -9.92 20.10 1.02
N ASP A 198 -9.37 20.96 1.90
CA ASP A 198 -9.08 22.37 1.64
C ASP A 198 -7.94 22.56 0.64
N ASN A 199 -7.06 21.56 0.52
CA ASN A 199 -6.01 21.55 -0.47
C ASN A 199 -6.53 20.91 -1.76
N PRO A 200 -6.50 21.59 -2.92
CA PRO A 200 -7.04 21.03 -4.17
C PRO A 200 -6.36 19.72 -4.57
N ASP A 201 -5.09 19.54 -4.21
CA ASP A 201 -4.29 18.33 -4.48
C ASP A 201 -4.09 17.48 -3.22
N CYS A 202 -5.02 17.53 -2.24
CA CYS A 202 -4.97 16.81 -0.96
C CYS A 202 -3.89 17.31 0.01
N TYR A 203 -2.73 17.74 -0.50
CA TYR A 203 -1.64 18.34 0.26
C TYR A 203 -1.30 19.72 -0.33
N THR A 204 -0.57 20.54 0.43
CA THR A 204 0.00 21.77 -0.09
C THR A 204 1.04 21.46 -1.18
N SER A 205 1.33 22.41 -2.08
CA SER A 205 2.36 22.19 -3.10
C SER A 205 3.71 21.83 -2.47
N LYS A 206 4.11 22.55 -1.42
CA LYS A 206 5.35 22.27 -0.69
C LYS A 206 5.36 20.85 -0.11
N GLY A 207 4.25 20.41 0.50
CA GLY A 207 4.15 19.05 1.02
C GLY A 207 4.26 17.98 -0.07
N LEU A 208 3.70 18.22 -1.26
CA LEU A 208 3.86 17.32 -2.40
C LEU A 208 5.29 17.31 -2.95
N ASP A 209 5.99 18.44 -2.92
CA ASP A 209 7.40 18.53 -3.33
C ASP A 209 8.30 17.74 -2.34
N GLU A 210 8.04 17.86 -1.04
CA GLU A 210 8.68 17.06 0.00
C GLU A 210 8.42 15.56 -0.20
N TRP A 211 7.16 15.17 -0.46
CA TRP A 211 6.82 13.78 -0.77
C TRP A 211 7.49 13.27 -2.05
N ALA A 212 7.55 14.10 -3.11
CA ALA A 212 8.23 13.75 -4.35
C ALA A 212 9.72 13.47 -4.12
N ALA A 213 10.41 14.29 -3.31
CA ALA A 213 11.80 14.07 -2.94
C ALA A 213 11.98 12.76 -2.14
N ARG A 214 11.10 12.47 -1.19
CA ARG A 214 11.12 11.23 -0.39
C ARG A 214 10.93 10.00 -1.26
N VAL A 215 9.93 9.98 -2.15
CA VAL A 215 9.69 8.82 -3.03
C VAL A 215 10.77 8.63 -4.09
N LYS A 216 11.40 9.71 -4.59
CA LYS A 216 12.59 9.63 -5.47
C LYS A 216 13.77 9.00 -4.72
N THR A 217 14.03 9.44 -3.48
CA THR A 217 15.08 8.88 -2.61
C THR A 217 14.88 7.38 -2.37
N TRP A 218 13.65 6.97 -2.06
CA TRP A 218 13.30 5.55 -1.93
C TRP A 218 13.46 4.77 -3.23
N ALA A 219 13.09 5.34 -4.38
CA ALA A 219 13.22 4.69 -5.68
C ALA A 219 14.68 4.47 -6.10
N GLU A 220 15.59 5.33 -5.67
CA GLU A 220 17.05 5.16 -5.79
C GLU A 220 17.61 4.09 -4.85
N GLY A 221 16.80 3.60 -3.92
CA GLY A 221 17.20 2.58 -2.95
C GLY A 221 17.74 3.11 -1.63
N LYS A 222 17.66 4.42 -1.41
CA LYS A 222 18.08 5.08 -0.18
C LYS A 222 16.89 5.27 0.77
N ALA A 223 17.17 5.70 1.99
CA ALA A 223 16.14 6.11 2.96
C ALA A 223 16.14 7.64 3.13
N PRO A 224 14.98 8.32 3.11
CA PRO A 224 14.87 9.73 3.46
C PRO A 224 15.36 9.99 4.89
N ALA A 225 16.22 10.99 5.06
CA ALA A 225 16.85 11.29 6.35
C ALA A 225 15.91 11.96 7.37
N ASP A 226 14.81 12.55 6.89
CA ASP A 226 13.84 13.29 7.70
C ASP A 226 12.73 12.40 8.28
N LEU A 227 12.68 11.12 7.91
CA LEU A 227 11.63 10.20 8.35
C LEU A 227 12.10 9.33 9.52
N PRO A 228 11.23 9.10 10.53
CA PRO A 228 11.60 8.33 11.72
C PRO A 228 11.81 6.83 11.39
N ARG A 229 12.82 6.22 12.01
CA ARG A 229 13.11 4.78 11.95
C ARG A 229 13.00 4.15 13.33
N ALA A 230 12.47 2.94 13.39
CA ALA A 230 12.50 2.07 14.56
C ALA A 230 13.91 1.52 14.82
N ASP A 231 14.70 1.27 13.77
CA ASP A 231 16.10 0.89 13.84
C ASP A 231 17.01 1.87 13.08
N PRO A 232 17.34 3.04 13.66
CA PRO A 232 18.22 4.00 13.01
C PRO A 232 19.68 3.53 12.93
N SER A 233 20.05 2.42 13.59
CA SER A 233 21.42 1.89 13.60
C SER A 233 21.72 0.97 12.42
N THR A 234 20.68 0.43 11.76
CA THR A 234 20.82 -0.45 10.61
C THR A 234 20.55 0.30 9.31
N GLU A 235 21.54 0.28 8.41
CA GLU A 235 21.37 0.78 7.05
C GLU A 235 20.97 -0.34 6.09
N ALA A 236 19.93 -0.10 5.29
CA ALA A 236 19.54 -1.03 4.24
C ALA A 236 20.48 -0.90 3.02
N PRO A 237 20.74 -1.99 2.28
CA PRO A 237 21.50 -1.91 1.04
C PRO A 237 20.88 -0.92 0.06
N VAL A 238 21.72 -0.12 -0.61
CA VAL A 238 21.30 0.83 -1.63
C VAL A 238 21.03 0.08 -2.94
N ASN A 239 19.77 -0.35 -3.09
CA ASN A 239 19.27 -1.04 -4.27
C ASN A 239 17.98 -0.35 -4.74
N PRO A 240 17.80 -0.06 -6.05
CA PRO A 240 16.56 0.51 -6.56
C PRO A 240 15.33 -0.29 -6.11
N ARG A 241 14.28 0.40 -5.66
CA ARG A 241 13.04 -0.23 -5.14
C ARG A 241 11.81 0.38 -5.78
N ASP A 242 10.84 -0.45 -6.15
CA ASP A 242 9.52 0.05 -6.52
C ASP A 242 8.89 0.78 -5.33
N VAL A 243 8.22 1.91 -5.58
CA VAL A 243 7.59 2.72 -4.53
C VAL A 243 6.09 2.81 -4.81
N PHE A 244 5.29 2.45 -3.82
CA PHE A 244 3.84 2.57 -3.82
C PHE A 244 3.42 3.62 -2.80
N ALA A 245 2.81 4.72 -3.24
CA ALA A 245 2.34 5.79 -2.37
C ALA A 245 0.83 5.98 -2.53
N TYR A 246 0.06 5.81 -1.46
CA TYR A 246 -1.40 5.88 -1.51
C TYR A 246 -1.94 7.06 -0.72
N PHE A 247 -2.67 7.94 -1.39
CA PHE A 247 -3.45 9.02 -0.77
C PHE A 247 -4.76 8.42 -0.24
N ILE A 248 -4.95 8.46 1.08
CA ILE A 248 -6.06 7.75 1.73
C ILE A 248 -6.42 8.35 3.09
N THR A 249 -7.62 8.04 3.58
CA THR A 249 -8.15 8.47 4.89
C THR A 249 -8.49 9.97 4.94
N GLU A 250 -7.53 10.85 5.19
CA GLU A 250 -7.76 12.30 5.29
C GLU A 250 -7.56 12.98 3.92
N GLY A 251 -8.33 14.05 3.65
CA GLY A 251 -8.37 14.68 2.32
C GLY A 251 -8.94 13.75 1.23
N LYS A 252 -9.85 12.85 1.60
CA LYS A 252 -10.31 11.75 0.74
C LYS A 252 -10.96 12.23 -0.55
N VAL A 253 -11.70 13.34 -0.51
CA VAL A 253 -12.32 13.93 -1.72
C VAL A 253 -11.22 14.30 -2.71
N ARG A 254 -10.06 14.74 -2.21
CA ARG A 254 -8.93 15.22 -3.00
C ARG A 254 -7.86 14.18 -3.33
N ALA A 255 -7.95 12.97 -2.77
CA ALA A 255 -6.96 11.92 -2.94
C ALA A 255 -6.61 11.56 -4.42
N PRO A 256 -7.56 11.53 -5.38
CA PRO A 256 -7.21 11.34 -6.79
C PRO A 256 -6.26 12.41 -7.32
N PHE A 257 -6.53 13.67 -6.98
CA PHE A 257 -5.73 14.82 -7.42
C PHE A 257 -4.35 14.81 -6.78
N GLY A 258 -4.26 14.50 -5.49
CA GLY A 258 -2.96 14.32 -4.83
C GLY A 258 -2.09 13.25 -5.47
N ALA A 259 -2.69 12.09 -5.82
CA ALA A 259 -1.98 11.03 -6.52
C ALA A 259 -1.48 11.46 -7.91
N MET A 260 -2.33 12.13 -8.70
CA MET A 260 -1.96 12.66 -10.02
C MET A 260 -0.88 13.75 -9.91
N ALA A 261 -1.00 14.64 -8.94
CA ALA A 261 -0.08 15.74 -8.69
C ALA A 261 1.30 15.25 -8.22
N LEU A 262 1.35 14.19 -7.41
CA LEU A 262 2.59 13.52 -7.04
C LEU A 262 3.21 12.80 -8.24
N MET A 263 2.41 12.07 -9.04
CA MET A 263 2.91 11.41 -10.26
C MET A 263 3.56 12.42 -11.21
N LYS A 264 2.92 13.56 -11.46
CA LYS A 264 3.46 14.62 -12.30
C LYS A 264 4.86 15.06 -11.84
N ARG A 265 5.02 15.36 -10.55
CA ARG A 265 6.30 15.80 -9.93
C ARG A 265 7.43 14.79 -10.02
N VAL A 266 7.11 13.49 -10.17
CA VAL A 266 8.12 12.43 -10.25
C VAL A 266 8.43 11.97 -11.67
N THR A 267 7.61 12.37 -12.65
CA THR A 267 7.85 12.11 -14.08
C THR A 267 8.48 13.28 -14.82
N GLU A 268 8.41 14.48 -14.25
CA GLU A 268 9.19 15.66 -14.64
C GLU A 268 10.63 15.59 -14.10
#